data_AF-A0A6I9ZQK5-F1
#
_entry.id   AF-A0A6I9ZQK5-F1
#
_cell.length_a   1.000
_cell.length_b   1.000
_cell.length_c   1.000
_cell.angle_alpha   90.00
_cell.angle_beta   90.00
_cell.angle_gamma   90.00
#
_symmetry.space_group_name_H-M   'P 1'
#
loop_
_entity.id
_entity.type
_entity.pdbx_description
1 polymer ?
#
loop_
_entity_poly.entity_id
_entity_poly.type
_entity_poly.pdbx_seq_one_letter_code
_entity_poly.pdbx_strand_id
1 'polypeptide(L)'
;MGTRRAQSLLFLLLLGAASLASVQNLNCHKGVFTSIEEDPSSMFNWTTEKVESCEGGSFCQESLLMVKAGAKTAVLATKGCIYDGTQAVTYVQHSPPPGIITVSYTSYCEDSFCNGRKDLQELWRPAETLEASRAPSTSVPFYCPTCVALGTCVTAPSLPCPNDTTQCYQGRLQITGGGINSFLEVKGCTSITGCRLMAGFFTIGPMWVKEVCPYQSLPQPRKTENGATRLPVSVWRFELLLLLLLQ
;
A
#
# COMPACT_ATOMS: atom_id res chain seq x y z
N MET A 1 -24.09 -58.63 -65.62
CA MET A 1 -24.51 -57.22 -65.75
C MET A 1 -25.88 -57.11 -65.11
N GLY A 2 -26.21 -56.35 -64.07
CA GLY A 2 -25.51 -55.42 -63.21
C GLY A 2 -26.34 -55.25 -61.91
N THR A 3 -25.66 -54.93 -60.81
CA THR A 3 -26.18 -54.77 -59.45
C THR A 3 -26.80 -53.39 -59.20
N ARG A 4 -27.44 -53.25 -58.01
CA ARG A 4 -27.89 -52.03 -57.28
C ARG A 4 -29.40 -51.75 -57.42
N ARG A 5 -30.12 -51.41 -56.34
CA ARG A 5 -29.77 -50.38 -55.36
C ARG A 5 -30.54 -50.60 -54.05
N ALA A 6 -29.83 -50.95 -52.98
CA ALA A 6 -30.35 -50.89 -51.62
C ALA A 6 -30.61 -49.42 -51.25
N GLN A 7 -31.88 -49.07 -51.04
CA GLN A 7 -32.29 -47.73 -50.62
C GLN A 7 -32.01 -47.56 -49.12
N SER A 8 -30.93 -46.81 -48.86
CA SER A 8 -30.79 -45.82 -47.78
C SER A 8 -31.86 -45.84 -46.69
N LEU A 9 -31.55 -46.51 -45.58
CA LEU A 9 -32.03 -46.15 -44.25
C LEU A 9 -30.80 -45.78 -43.42
N LEU A 10 -30.18 -44.65 -43.76
CA LEU A 10 -29.19 -43.98 -42.93
C LEU A 10 -29.98 -43.24 -41.83
N PHE A 11 -30.44 -43.98 -40.83
CA PHE A 11 -31.06 -43.39 -39.65
C PHE A 11 -30.01 -42.51 -38.96
N LEU A 12 -30.32 -41.22 -38.84
CA LEU A 12 -29.53 -40.20 -38.19
C LEU A 12 -29.23 -40.59 -36.73
N LEU A 13 -28.03 -41.07 -36.47
CA LEU A 13 -27.42 -41.03 -35.14
C LEU A 13 -26.64 -39.72 -35.00
N LEU A 14 -27.37 -38.60 -34.99
CA LEU A 14 -26.88 -37.37 -34.37
C LEU A 14 -27.05 -37.55 -32.86
N LEU A 15 -26.20 -38.39 -32.26
CA LEU A 15 -25.88 -38.20 -30.85
C LEU A 15 -25.18 -36.84 -30.78
N GLY A 16 -25.94 -35.82 -30.40
CA GLY A 16 -25.36 -34.62 -29.85
C GLY A 16 -24.49 -35.07 -28.69
N ALA A 17 -23.18 -35.16 -28.92
CA ALA A 17 -22.21 -35.07 -27.86
C ALA A 17 -22.47 -33.69 -27.25
N ALA A 18 -23.31 -33.65 -26.22
CA ALA A 18 -23.25 -32.58 -25.25
C ALA A 18 -21.81 -32.65 -24.75
N SER A 19 -20.96 -31.79 -25.31
CA SER A 19 -19.67 -31.50 -24.76
C SER A 19 -19.97 -31.11 -23.32
N LEU A 20 -19.82 -32.06 -22.39
CA LEU A 20 -19.61 -31.77 -20.99
C LEU A 20 -18.29 -31.00 -21.01
N ALA A 21 -18.36 -29.70 -21.31
CA ALA A 21 -17.30 -28.78 -21.01
C ALA A 21 -17.08 -28.97 -19.52
N SER A 22 -16.06 -29.74 -19.17
CA SER A 22 -15.59 -29.85 -17.80
C SER A 22 -15.34 -28.41 -17.38
N VAL A 23 -16.24 -27.86 -16.56
CA VAL A 23 -15.99 -26.60 -15.88
C VAL A 23 -14.82 -26.94 -14.97
N GLN A 24 -13.60 -26.70 -15.44
CA GLN A 24 -12.43 -26.91 -14.62
C GLN A 24 -12.54 -25.92 -13.47
N ASN A 25 -12.75 -26.46 -12.27
CA ASN A 25 -12.77 -25.65 -11.07
C ASN A 25 -11.37 -25.07 -10.88
N LEU A 26 -11.24 -23.76 -11.04
CA LEU A 26 -10.00 -23.02 -10.79
C LEU A 26 -9.63 -23.19 -9.30
N ASN A 27 -8.41 -23.61 -9.01
CA ASN A 27 -7.91 -23.71 -7.64
C ASN A 27 -6.84 -22.66 -7.40
N CYS A 28 -6.95 -21.88 -6.34
CA CYS A 28 -5.99 -20.81 -6.01
C CYS A 28 -5.36 -21.04 -4.65
N HIS A 29 -4.11 -20.59 -4.49
CA HIS A 29 -3.52 -20.46 -3.17
C HIS A 29 -4.31 -19.46 -2.34
N LYS A 30 -4.50 -19.76 -1.05
CA LYS A 30 -5.27 -18.95 -0.10
C LYS A 30 -4.41 -18.56 1.09
N GLY A 31 -4.47 -17.30 1.50
CA GLY A 31 -3.81 -16.88 2.73
C GLY A 31 -3.90 -15.39 2.96
N VAL A 32 -3.76 -15.00 4.24
CA VAL A 32 -3.63 -13.62 4.68
C VAL A 32 -2.41 -13.55 5.58
N PHE A 33 -1.55 -12.57 5.31
CA PHE A 33 -0.26 -12.41 5.97
C PHE A 33 -0.08 -10.96 6.37
N THR A 34 0.26 -10.73 7.64
CA THR A 34 0.56 -9.39 8.15
C THR A 34 1.75 -9.47 9.09
N SER A 35 2.78 -8.67 8.85
CA SER A 35 3.96 -8.63 9.71
C SER A 35 4.67 -7.28 9.69
N ILE A 36 5.60 -7.10 10.62
CA ILE A 36 6.56 -5.99 10.64
C ILE A 36 7.96 -6.58 10.50
N GLU A 37 8.63 -6.29 9.39
CA GLU A 37 9.94 -6.85 9.04
C GLU A 37 11.03 -5.76 9.05
N GLU A 38 12.27 -6.13 9.35
CA GLU A 38 13.42 -5.25 9.10
C GLU A 38 13.80 -5.27 7.62
N ASP A 39 13.85 -6.47 7.05
CA ASP A 39 14.09 -6.69 5.63
C ASP A 39 13.12 -7.74 5.06
N PRO A 40 11.97 -7.31 4.49
CA PRO A 40 11.00 -8.25 3.95
C PRO A 40 11.50 -9.00 2.71
N SER A 41 12.56 -8.53 2.03
CA SER A 41 13.10 -9.24 0.85
C SER A 41 13.73 -10.59 1.22
N SER A 42 14.30 -10.69 2.42
CA SER A 42 14.96 -11.89 2.92
C SER A 42 14.17 -12.62 4.02
N MET A 43 13.36 -11.90 4.80
CA MET A 43 12.69 -12.46 5.98
C MET A 43 11.25 -12.90 5.72
N PHE A 44 10.56 -12.31 4.75
CA PHE A 44 9.14 -12.58 4.53
C PHE A 44 8.93 -13.82 3.67
N ASN A 45 8.20 -14.80 4.22
CA ASN A 45 7.79 -15.99 3.50
C ASN A 45 6.30 -15.88 3.10
N TRP A 46 6.04 -15.84 1.79
CA TRP A 46 4.71 -15.73 1.22
C TRP A 46 4.11 -17.07 0.74
N THR A 47 4.65 -18.20 1.20
CA THR A 47 4.12 -19.52 0.88
C THR A 47 2.85 -19.85 1.69
N THR A 48 1.97 -20.65 1.11
CA THR A 48 0.79 -21.23 1.79
C THR A 48 0.48 -22.60 1.24
N GLU A 49 0.12 -23.51 2.13
CA GLU A 49 -0.41 -24.85 1.76
C GLU A 49 -1.93 -24.82 1.57
N LYS A 50 -2.59 -23.74 2.01
CA LYS A 50 -4.05 -23.61 1.88
C LYS A 50 -4.42 -23.28 0.44
N VAL A 51 -5.45 -23.95 -0.03
CA VAL A 51 -6.03 -23.82 -1.37
C VAL A 51 -7.52 -23.60 -1.21
N GLU A 52 -8.11 -22.85 -2.14
CA GLU A 52 -9.56 -22.80 -2.32
C GLU A 52 -9.94 -23.04 -3.78
N SER A 53 -11.10 -23.67 -3.98
CA SER A 53 -11.71 -23.81 -5.29
C SER A 53 -12.59 -22.60 -5.56
N CYS A 54 -12.41 -21.97 -6.71
CA CYS A 54 -13.13 -20.79 -7.14
C CYS A 54 -14.36 -21.14 -7.97
N GLU A 55 -15.36 -20.26 -7.94
CA GLU A 55 -16.51 -20.33 -8.83
C GLU A 55 -16.11 -20.03 -10.28
N GLY A 56 -16.93 -20.47 -11.24
CA GLY A 56 -16.66 -20.28 -12.67
C GLY A 56 -16.54 -18.81 -13.04
N GLY A 57 -15.55 -18.48 -13.87
CA GLY A 57 -15.27 -17.10 -14.30
C GLY A 57 -14.44 -16.27 -13.30
N SER A 58 -13.99 -16.88 -12.19
CA SER A 58 -13.07 -16.25 -11.24
C SER A 58 -11.62 -16.30 -11.72
N PHE A 59 -10.77 -15.53 -11.05
CA PHE A 59 -9.32 -15.49 -11.19
C PHE A 59 -8.65 -15.83 -9.85
N CYS A 60 -7.39 -16.26 -9.89
CA CYS A 60 -6.53 -16.23 -8.72
C CYS A 60 -5.92 -14.84 -8.57
N GLN A 61 -5.82 -14.35 -7.34
CA GLN A 61 -5.08 -13.13 -7.01
C GLN A 61 -4.01 -13.37 -5.94
N GLU A 62 -2.92 -12.62 -6.05
CA GLU A 62 -2.01 -12.34 -4.95
C GLU A 62 -1.70 -10.84 -4.90
N SER A 63 -1.89 -10.23 -3.74
CA SER A 63 -1.78 -8.78 -3.55
C SER A 63 -1.00 -8.44 -2.29
N LEU A 64 -0.24 -7.36 -2.34
CA LEU A 64 0.75 -6.96 -1.34
C LEU A 64 0.77 -5.45 -1.18
N LEU A 65 0.85 -4.96 0.05
CA LEU A 65 1.17 -3.60 0.42
C LEU A 65 2.36 -3.63 1.38
N MET A 66 3.39 -2.83 1.08
CA MET A 66 4.55 -2.64 1.95
C MET A 66 4.74 -1.16 2.27
N VAL A 67 4.94 -0.87 3.56
CA VAL A 67 5.17 0.50 4.06
C VAL A 67 6.38 0.51 4.97
N LYS A 68 7.46 1.17 4.53
CA LYS A 68 8.68 1.35 5.32
C LYS A 68 8.71 2.71 5.98
N ALA A 69 9.03 2.72 7.27
CA ALA A 69 9.38 3.91 8.02
C ALA A 69 10.59 3.61 8.92
N GLY A 70 11.70 4.32 8.69
CA GLY A 70 12.96 4.03 9.36
C GLY A 70 13.50 2.63 9.01
N ALA A 71 13.79 1.82 10.02
CA ALA A 71 14.35 0.47 9.87
C ALA A 71 13.31 -0.65 9.79
N LYS A 72 12.01 -0.33 9.87
CA LYS A 72 10.92 -1.32 9.88
C LYS A 72 10.03 -1.14 8.65
N THR A 73 9.47 -2.24 8.18
CA THR A 73 8.55 -2.32 7.05
C THR A 73 7.33 -3.13 7.45
N ALA A 74 6.14 -2.53 7.39
CA ALA A 74 4.91 -3.29 7.47
C ALA A 74 4.64 -4.00 6.15
N VAL A 75 4.25 -5.27 6.23
CA VAL A 75 3.89 -6.11 5.10
C VAL A 75 2.46 -6.59 5.30
N LEU A 76 1.58 -6.34 4.33
CA LEU A 76 0.21 -6.87 4.28
C LEU A 76 0.04 -7.58 2.95
N ALA A 77 -0.20 -8.88 2.99
CA ALA A 77 -0.30 -9.70 1.80
C ALA A 77 -1.52 -10.64 1.85
N THR A 78 -2.12 -10.89 0.70
CA THR A 78 -3.30 -11.74 0.58
C THR A 78 -3.26 -12.56 -0.71
N LYS A 79 -3.81 -13.78 -0.65
CA LYS A 79 -3.97 -14.71 -1.77
C LYS A 79 -5.37 -15.31 -1.72
N GLY A 80 -5.99 -15.49 -2.89
CA GLY A 80 -7.27 -16.18 -3.00
C GLY A 80 -7.95 -16.05 -4.36
N CYS A 81 -9.22 -16.42 -4.43
CA CYS A 81 -10.10 -16.18 -5.58
C CYS A 81 -10.54 -14.72 -5.65
N ILE A 82 -10.79 -14.23 -6.87
CA ILE A 82 -11.43 -12.94 -7.13
C ILE A 82 -12.36 -13.03 -8.35
N TYR A 83 -13.52 -12.39 -8.29
CA TYR A 83 -14.52 -12.42 -9.37
C TYR A 83 -14.29 -11.34 -10.42
N ASP A 84 -14.03 -10.11 -9.97
CA ASP A 84 -13.73 -8.97 -10.83
C ASP A 84 -12.23 -8.83 -11.00
N GLY A 85 -11.76 -9.21 -12.19
CA GLY A 85 -10.36 -9.12 -12.55
C GLY A 85 -10.17 -9.17 -14.06
N THR A 86 -9.04 -8.64 -14.50
CA THR A 86 -8.48 -8.94 -15.80
C THR A 86 -7.07 -9.42 -15.54
N GLN A 87 -6.60 -10.42 -16.27
CA GLN A 87 -5.23 -10.90 -16.13
C GLN A 87 -4.25 -9.73 -16.28
N ALA A 88 -3.59 -9.38 -15.18
CA ALA A 88 -2.74 -8.20 -15.09
C ALA A 88 -1.81 -8.34 -13.89
N VAL A 89 -0.61 -7.77 -14.06
CA VAL A 89 0.35 -7.60 -12.97
C VAL A 89 0.60 -6.11 -12.83
N THR A 90 0.38 -5.60 -11.62
CA THR A 90 0.51 -4.18 -11.29
C THR A 90 1.50 -4.03 -10.15
N TYR A 91 2.49 -3.17 -10.33
CA TYR A 91 3.38 -2.70 -9.28
C TYR A 91 3.29 -1.17 -9.22
N VAL A 92 3.09 -0.63 -8.02
CA VAL A 92 2.95 0.80 -7.80
C VAL A 92 3.89 1.23 -6.68
N GLN A 93 4.71 2.25 -6.95
CA GLN A 93 5.45 2.96 -5.94
C GLN A 93 4.68 4.23 -5.56
N HIS A 94 3.90 4.14 -4.49
CA HIS A 94 3.03 5.24 -4.05
C HIS A 94 3.82 6.38 -3.42
N SER A 95 4.79 6.04 -2.55
CA SER A 95 5.71 7.00 -1.94
C SER A 95 7.14 6.56 -2.24
N PRO A 96 7.90 7.33 -3.02
CA PRO A 96 9.30 7.03 -3.29
C PRO A 96 10.21 7.46 -2.12
N PRO A 97 11.39 6.85 -1.98
CA PRO A 97 12.42 7.37 -1.09
C PRO A 97 12.89 8.76 -1.55
N PRO A 98 13.51 9.55 -0.67
CA PRO A 98 13.92 9.19 0.69
C PRO A 98 12.82 9.37 1.76
N GLY A 99 12.99 8.70 2.91
CA GLY A 99 12.03 8.74 4.02
C GLY A 99 11.08 7.54 4.03
N ILE A 100 9.78 7.79 4.16
CA ILE A 100 8.74 6.75 4.09
C ILE A 100 8.64 6.24 2.66
N ILE A 101 8.68 4.91 2.50
CA ILE A 101 8.52 4.23 1.20
C ILE A 101 7.23 3.42 1.26
N THR A 102 6.35 3.58 0.28
CA THR A 102 5.11 2.79 0.19
C THR A 102 4.99 2.21 -1.21
N VAL A 103 4.87 0.88 -1.29
CA VAL A 103 4.73 0.16 -2.57
C VAL A 103 3.61 -0.87 -2.48
N SER A 104 2.99 -1.17 -3.61
CA SER A 104 2.03 -2.26 -3.73
C SER A 104 2.31 -3.13 -4.93
N TYR A 105 1.93 -4.40 -4.82
CA TYR A 105 1.92 -5.36 -5.91
C TYR A 105 0.57 -6.07 -5.98
N THR A 106 0.12 -6.38 -7.17
CA THR A 106 -1.10 -7.16 -7.43
C THR A 106 -0.90 -7.97 -8.69
N SER A 107 -1.22 -9.26 -8.64
CA SER A 107 -1.20 -10.16 -9.79
C SER A 107 -2.49 -10.95 -9.85
N TYR A 108 -3.21 -10.84 -10.97
CA TYR A 108 -4.40 -11.61 -11.29
C TYR A 108 -4.09 -12.58 -12.44
N CYS A 109 -4.44 -13.85 -12.28
CA CYS A 109 -4.13 -14.90 -13.24
C CYS A 109 -5.22 -15.99 -13.27
N GLU A 110 -5.33 -16.70 -14.39
CA GLU A 110 -6.46 -17.59 -14.70
C GLU A 110 -6.13 -19.09 -14.57
N ASP A 111 -4.85 -19.45 -14.39
CA ASP A 111 -4.42 -20.84 -14.25
C ASP A 111 -4.52 -21.32 -12.79
N SER A 112 -4.82 -22.61 -12.58
CA SER A 112 -4.82 -23.15 -11.21
C SER A 112 -3.43 -23.02 -10.56
N PHE A 113 -3.41 -22.54 -9.32
CA PHE A 113 -2.23 -22.33 -8.48
C PHE A 113 -1.25 -21.26 -8.99
N CYS A 114 -1.66 -20.42 -9.95
CA CYS A 114 -0.78 -19.41 -10.54
C CYS A 114 -0.34 -18.30 -9.56
N ASN A 115 -1.12 -18.04 -8.51
CA ASN A 115 -0.80 -17.07 -7.45
C ASN A 115 0.18 -17.66 -6.41
N GLY A 116 1.31 -18.17 -6.91
CA GLY A 116 2.27 -19.00 -6.20
C GLY A 116 3.56 -18.29 -5.76
N ARG A 117 3.65 -16.95 -5.79
CA ARG A 117 4.88 -16.23 -5.39
C ARG A 117 5.27 -16.53 -3.94
N LYS A 118 6.56 -16.70 -3.67
CA LYS A 118 7.08 -17.18 -2.38
C LYS A 118 7.86 -16.12 -1.60
N ASP A 119 8.49 -15.18 -2.30
CA ASP A 119 9.38 -14.17 -1.73
C ASP A 119 9.14 -12.79 -2.35
N LEU A 120 9.83 -11.79 -1.80
CA LEU A 120 9.68 -10.37 -2.15
C LEU A 120 10.96 -9.75 -2.76
N GLN A 121 11.95 -10.54 -3.16
CA GLN A 121 13.26 -10.02 -3.60
C GLN A 121 13.18 -9.11 -4.84
N GLU A 122 12.26 -9.40 -5.75
CA GLU A 122 12.01 -8.59 -6.95
C GLU A 122 11.10 -7.38 -6.68
N LEU A 123 10.32 -7.44 -5.60
CA LEU A 123 9.30 -6.43 -5.26
C LEU A 123 9.80 -5.39 -4.25
N TRP A 124 10.91 -5.67 -3.57
CA TRP A 124 11.43 -4.82 -2.50
C TRP A 124 12.91 -4.50 -2.65
N ARG A 125 13.22 -3.34 -3.22
CA ARG A 125 14.61 -2.87 -3.43
C ARG A 125 14.82 -1.41 -2.99
N PRO A 126 14.63 -1.09 -1.70
CA PRO A 126 14.72 0.28 -1.22
C PRO A 126 16.14 0.86 -1.27
N ALA A 127 17.19 0.02 -1.28
CA ALA A 127 18.58 0.45 -1.27
C ALA A 127 19.07 0.93 -2.65
N GLU A 128 18.65 0.29 -3.74
CA GLU A 128 18.98 0.70 -5.11
C GLU A 128 18.46 2.11 -5.41
N THR A 129 17.41 2.57 -4.73
CA THR A 129 16.88 3.92 -4.89
C THR A 129 17.66 4.99 -4.11
N LEU A 130 18.44 4.62 -3.09
CA LEU A 130 19.24 5.55 -2.26
C LEU A 130 20.60 5.89 -2.90
N GLU A 131 21.13 5.01 -3.76
CA GLU A 131 22.40 5.22 -4.48
C GLU A 131 22.35 6.44 -5.43
N ALA A 132 21.15 6.94 -5.77
CA ALA A 132 20.96 8.12 -6.62
C ALA A 132 21.22 9.47 -5.91
N SER A 133 21.32 9.50 -4.58
CA SER A 133 21.44 10.74 -3.79
C SER A 133 22.80 10.86 -3.08
N ARG A 134 23.89 11.06 -3.85
CA ARG A 134 25.25 11.39 -3.32
C ARG A 134 25.60 12.87 -3.42
N ALA A 135 24.64 13.75 -3.70
CA ALA A 135 24.90 15.20 -3.70
C ALA A 135 25.09 15.72 -2.26
N PRO A 136 26.06 16.62 -2.01
CA PRO A 136 26.19 17.30 -0.72
C PRO A 136 24.91 18.11 -0.44
N SER A 137 24.24 17.79 0.66
CA SER A 137 23.02 18.51 1.07
C SER A 137 23.35 19.85 1.70
N THR A 138 22.66 20.88 1.24
CA THR A 138 22.68 22.25 1.80
C THR A 138 21.57 22.47 2.82
N SER A 139 20.73 21.46 3.08
CA SER A 139 19.57 21.57 3.97
C SER A 139 19.93 21.31 5.43
N VAL A 140 19.32 22.07 6.34
CA VAL A 140 19.48 21.87 7.79
C VAL A 140 18.81 20.55 8.17
N PRO A 141 19.53 19.62 8.85
CA PRO A 141 18.93 18.37 9.28
C PRO A 141 17.81 18.65 10.28
N PHE A 142 16.63 18.06 10.01
CA PHE A 142 15.50 18.05 10.93
C PHE A 142 15.16 16.62 11.32
N TYR A 143 14.35 16.46 12.36
CA TYR A 143 14.08 15.17 12.97
C TYR A 143 12.57 14.92 13.01
N CYS A 144 12.17 13.69 12.73
CA CYS A 144 10.77 13.28 12.79
C CYS A 144 10.57 12.07 13.69
N PRO A 145 9.47 12.02 14.49
CA PRO A 145 8.99 10.78 15.08
C PRO A 145 8.86 9.73 13.99
N THR A 146 9.51 8.59 14.16
CA THR A 146 9.56 7.54 13.12
C THR A 146 9.05 6.22 13.68
N CYS A 147 8.03 5.67 13.06
CA CYS A 147 7.50 4.34 13.37
C CYS A 147 6.61 3.81 12.24
N VAL A 148 6.50 2.49 12.14
CA VAL A 148 5.42 1.81 11.43
C VAL A 148 4.96 0.64 12.29
N ALA A 149 3.65 0.48 12.47
CA ALA A 149 3.09 -0.57 13.31
C ALA A 149 1.76 -1.09 12.76
N LEU A 150 1.51 -2.39 12.94
CA LEU A 150 0.16 -2.96 12.87
C LEU A 150 -0.60 -2.47 14.11
N GLY A 151 -1.63 -1.65 13.90
CA GLY A 151 -2.28 -0.89 14.96
C GLY A 151 -1.52 0.40 15.28
N THR A 152 -1.23 0.62 16.57
CA THR A 152 -0.66 1.88 17.08
C THR A 152 0.82 1.71 17.42
N CYS A 153 1.62 2.73 17.12
CA CYS A 153 3.02 2.75 17.51
C CYS A 153 3.15 2.89 19.03
N VAL A 154 3.82 1.94 19.68
CA VAL A 154 4.13 2.01 21.13
C VAL A 154 5.13 3.14 21.39
N THR A 155 6.15 3.26 20.54
CA THR A 155 7.14 4.34 20.57
C THR A 155 7.39 4.87 19.17
N ALA A 156 7.77 6.14 19.06
CA ALA A 156 8.13 6.80 17.81
C ALA A 156 9.33 7.72 18.05
N PRO A 157 10.56 7.16 18.15
CA PRO A 157 11.75 7.97 18.38
C PRO A 157 11.95 9.00 17.27
N SER A 158 12.47 10.17 17.65
CA SER A 158 12.80 11.22 16.68
C SER A 158 14.12 10.88 15.99
N LEU A 159 14.05 10.55 14.70
CA LEU A 159 15.22 10.17 13.89
C LEU A 159 15.60 11.29 12.93
N PRO A 160 16.92 11.46 12.63
CA PRO A 160 17.36 12.45 11.64
C PRO A 160 16.79 12.09 10.27
N CYS A 161 16.27 13.08 9.58
CA CYS A 161 15.70 12.89 8.26
C CYS A 161 16.78 12.83 7.17
N PRO A 162 16.63 11.94 6.19
CA PRO A 162 17.49 11.92 5.02
C PRO A 162 17.32 13.20 4.20
N ASN A 163 18.34 13.52 3.40
CA ASN A 163 18.31 14.63 2.45
C ASN A 163 17.07 14.54 1.54
N ASP A 164 16.64 15.67 0.97
CA ASP A 164 15.50 15.77 0.04
C ASP A 164 14.12 15.41 0.62
N THR A 165 14.03 15.16 1.93
CA THR A 165 12.75 15.19 2.66
C THR A 165 12.46 16.61 3.15
N THR A 166 11.18 16.95 3.26
CA THR A 166 10.75 18.34 3.53
C THR A 166 9.85 18.49 4.75
N GLN A 167 9.26 17.39 5.24
CA GLN A 167 8.34 17.42 6.38
C GLN A 167 8.25 16.09 7.13
N CYS A 168 7.65 16.14 8.32
CA CYS A 168 7.23 14.96 9.06
C CYS A 168 5.80 14.57 8.67
N TYR A 169 5.65 13.33 8.23
CA TYR A 169 4.36 12.69 8.07
C TYR A 169 3.92 12.01 9.36
N GLN A 170 2.64 12.11 9.68
CA GLN A 170 1.97 11.31 10.71
C GLN A 170 0.57 10.98 10.22
N GLY A 171 0.24 9.69 10.14
CA GLY A 171 -1.07 9.28 9.67
C GLY A 171 -1.34 7.80 9.90
N ARG A 172 -2.51 7.38 9.44
CA ARG A 172 -2.97 6.00 9.51
C ARG A 172 -3.46 5.54 8.15
N LEU A 173 -3.15 4.30 7.81
CA LEU A 173 -3.73 3.61 6.67
C LEU A 173 -4.74 2.60 7.22
N GLN A 174 -6.03 2.79 6.98
CA GLN A 174 -7.06 1.81 7.33
C GLN A 174 -7.22 0.86 6.14
N ILE A 175 -7.08 -0.45 6.37
CA ILE A 175 -7.10 -1.47 5.32
C ILE A 175 -8.25 -2.43 5.57
N THR A 176 -9.10 -2.59 4.57
CA THR A 176 -10.25 -3.50 4.59
C THR A 176 -10.33 -4.30 3.28
N GLY A 177 -10.69 -5.57 3.34
CA GLY A 177 -10.85 -6.42 2.16
C GLY A 177 -9.71 -7.44 1.99
N GLY A 178 -9.89 -8.42 1.10
CA GLY A 178 -8.91 -9.51 0.92
C GLY A 178 -8.66 -10.34 2.18
N GLY A 179 -9.62 -10.39 3.11
CA GLY A 179 -9.46 -11.03 4.42
C GLY A 179 -8.69 -10.20 5.46
N ILE A 180 -8.33 -8.95 5.15
CA ILE A 180 -7.66 -8.01 6.06
C ILE A 180 -8.67 -7.01 6.58
N ASN A 181 -8.66 -6.76 7.89
CA ASN A 181 -9.36 -5.67 8.54
C ASN A 181 -8.50 -5.13 9.67
N SER A 182 -7.67 -4.13 9.37
CA SER A 182 -6.70 -3.58 10.31
C SER A 182 -6.32 -2.15 9.92
N PHE A 183 -5.43 -1.53 10.67
CA PHE A 183 -4.82 -0.27 10.28
C PHE A 183 -3.32 -0.27 10.56
N LEU A 184 -2.59 0.54 9.81
CA LEU A 184 -1.20 0.89 10.10
C LEU A 184 -1.15 2.29 10.67
N GLU A 185 -0.41 2.51 11.75
CA GLU A 185 0.09 3.84 12.10
C GLU A 185 1.47 4.03 11.48
N VAL A 186 1.67 5.18 10.82
CA VAL A 186 2.89 5.49 10.08
C VAL A 186 3.35 6.90 10.46
N LYS A 187 4.59 7.02 10.89
CA LYS A 187 5.26 8.29 11.16
C LYS A 187 6.67 8.26 10.60
N GLY A 188 7.15 9.39 10.08
CA GLY A 188 8.50 9.51 9.57
C GLY A 188 8.70 10.69 8.65
N CYS A 189 9.90 10.80 8.11
CA CYS A 189 10.26 11.83 7.14
C CYS A 189 9.64 11.54 5.78
N THR A 190 9.24 12.56 5.03
CA THR A 190 8.77 12.40 3.66
C THR A 190 9.01 13.65 2.82
N SER A 191 9.07 13.47 1.50
CA SER A 191 8.95 14.55 0.50
C SER A 191 7.50 14.74 0.03
N ILE A 192 6.61 13.78 0.32
CA ILE A 192 5.20 13.83 -0.04
C ILE A 192 4.50 14.94 0.76
N THR A 193 3.81 15.83 0.04
CA THR A 193 3.09 16.94 0.65
C THR A 193 1.66 16.55 1.02
N GLY A 194 1.32 16.79 2.29
CA GLY A 194 0.00 16.51 2.84
C GLY A 194 -0.25 15.02 3.09
N CYS A 195 -1.53 14.64 3.11
CA CYS A 195 -1.98 13.28 3.40
C CYS A 195 -2.10 12.46 2.10
N ARG A 196 -0.96 12.05 1.54
CA ARG A 196 -0.87 11.41 0.21
C ARG A 196 0.18 10.30 0.11
N LEU A 197 0.50 9.58 1.18
CA LEU A 197 1.40 8.42 1.11
C LEU A 197 0.94 7.37 0.08
N MET A 198 -0.36 7.22 -0.09
CA MET A 198 -0.93 6.30 -1.08
C MET A 198 -1.07 6.91 -2.48
N ALA A 199 -0.62 8.15 -2.69
CA ALA A 199 -0.71 8.88 -3.96
C ALA A 199 -2.14 8.93 -4.57
N GLY A 200 -3.17 8.85 -3.74
CA GLY A 200 -4.57 8.81 -4.19
C GLY A 200 -5.05 7.45 -4.70
N PHE A 201 -4.25 6.38 -4.54
CA PHE A 201 -4.68 5.01 -4.79
C PHE A 201 -5.40 4.48 -3.55
N PHE A 202 -6.66 4.05 -3.74
CA PHE A 202 -7.48 3.50 -2.66
C PHE A 202 -7.65 1.99 -2.76
N THR A 203 -7.26 1.37 -3.86
CA THR A 203 -7.51 -0.06 -4.14
C THR A 203 -6.21 -0.75 -4.51
N ILE A 204 -5.88 -1.82 -3.80
CA ILE A 204 -4.74 -2.69 -4.06
C ILE A 204 -5.27 -4.12 -4.09
N GLY A 205 -5.43 -4.66 -5.28
CA GLY A 205 -6.09 -5.93 -5.46
C GLY A 205 -7.47 -5.96 -4.78
N PRO A 206 -7.77 -6.94 -3.90
CA PRO A 206 -9.01 -7.00 -3.13
C PRO A 206 -9.01 -6.13 -1.87
N MET A 207 -7.94 -5.35 -1.60
CA MET A 207 -7.83 -4.47 -0.44
C MET A 207 -8.25 -3.04 -0.80
N TRP A 208 -8.98 -2.40 0.10
CA TRP A 208 -9.26 -0.98 0.09
C TRP A 208 -8.49 -0.28 1.21
N VAL A 209 -7.80 0.81 0.88
CA VAL A 209 -6.90 1.55 1.77
C VAL A 209 -7.36 2.99 1.90
N LYS A 210 -7.69 3.41 3.12
CA LYS A 210 -8.00 4.79 3.47
C LYS A 210 -6.88 5.44 4.25
N GLU A 211 -6.30 6.46 3.67
CA GLU A 211 -5.31 7.30 4.36
C GLU A 211 -6.02 8.37 5.21
N VAL A 212 -5.61 8.49 6.48
CA VAL A 212 -6.16 9.44 7.45
C VAL A 212 -5.01 10.10 8.19
N CYS A 213 -4.90 11.42 8.08
CA CYS A 213 -3.87 12.21 8.77
C CYS A 213 -4.51 13.22 9.72
N PRO A 214 -3.82 13.62 10.80
CA PRO A 214 -4.23 14.76 11.60
C PRO A 214 -4.32 16.01 10.72
N TYR A 215 -5.31 16.86 10.97
CA TYR A 215 -5.37 18.17 10.34
C TYR A 215 -4.17 18.99 10.81
N GLN A 216 -3.15 19.11 9.96
CA GLN A 216 -2.10 20.09 10.17
C GLN A 216 -2.65 21.41 9.61
N SER A 217 -3.02 22.34 10.50
CA SER A 217 -3.15 23.74 10.11
C SER A 217 -1.80 24.15 9.55
N LEU A 218 -1.68 24.25 8.22
CA LEU A 218 -0.54 24.91 7.59
C LEU A 218 -0.40 26.27 8.31
N PRO A 219 0.76 26.60 8.90
CA PRO A 219 1.03 27.99 9.22
C PRO A 219 0.96 28.71 7.88
N GLN A 220 -0.13 29.43 7.66
CA GLN A 220 -0.30 30.28 6.49
C GLN A 220 0.96 31.15 6.43
N PRO A 221 1.72 31.18 5.31
CA PRO A 221 2.83 32.10 5.20
C PRO A 221 2.24 33.48 5.46
N ARG A 222 2.66 34.13 6.56
CA ARG A 222 2.33 35.53 6.77
C ARG A 222 2.85 36.23 5.53
N LYS A 223 1.93 36.67 4.68
CA LYS A 223 2.22 37.62 3.61
C LYS A 223 2.74 38.86 4.33
N THR A 224 4.05 38.99 4.45
CA THR A 224 4.68 40.26 4.81
C THR A 224 4.52 41.14 3.59
N GLU A 225 3.37 41.78 3.52
CA GLU A 225 3.20 42.95 2.68
C GLU A 225 3.81 44.13 3.45
N ASN A 226 4.86 44.67 2.83
CA ASN A 226 5.51 45.94 3.09
C ASN A 226 6.51 46.01 4.25
N GLY A 227 7.73 46.36 3.84
CA GLY A 227 8.86 46.63 4.71
C GLY A 227 8.60 47.81 5.64
N ALA A 228 8.74 47.55 6.93
CA ALA A 228 9.22 48.52 7.90
C ALA A 228 9.84 47.73 9.05
N THR A 229 11.14 47.91 9.26
CA THR A 229 11.85 47.40 10.43
C THR A 229 11.26 48.04 11.68
N ARG A 230 10.54 47.26 12.50
CA ARG A 230 10.21 47.65 13.87
C ARG A 230 10.88 46.66 14.82
N LEU A 231 11.80 47.20 15.62
CA LEU A 231 12.43 46.51 16.75
C LEU A 231 11.35 45.96 17.70
N PRO A 232 11.55 44.78 18.31
CA PRO A 232 10.57 44.22 19.21
C PRO A 232 10.64 44.95 20.55
N VAL A 233 9.64 45.77 20.86
CA VAL A 233 9.41 46.24 22.23
C VAL A 233 8.68 45.12 22.97
N SER A 234 9.38 44.48 23.91
CA SER A 234 8.82 43.54 24.86
C SER A 234 7.90 44.27 25.84
N VAL A 235 6.59 44.19 25.63
CA VAL A 235 5.61 44.62 26.64
C VAL A 235 5.30 43.41 27.53
N TRP A 236 6.16 43.18 28.51
CA TRP A 236 5.84 42.40 29.70
C TRP A 236 5.63 43.39 30.84
N ARG A 237 4.55 43.19 31.61
CA ARG A 237 4.07 43.94 32.79
C ARG A 237 3.18 45.16 32.49
N PHE A 238 1.90 45.05 32.87
CA PHE A 238 1.30 45.79 34.00
C PHE A 238 -0.19 45.39 34.14
N GLU A 239 -0.46 44.21 34.70
CA GLU A 239 -1.72 43.98 35.42
C GLU A 239 -1.42 44.19 36.92
N LEU A 240 -1.52 45.43 37.39
CA LEU A 240 -1.79 45.74 38.81
C LEU A 240 -2.08 47.23 39.00
N LEU A 241 -3.15 47.77 38.43
CA LEU A 241 -3.62 49.12 38.80
C LEU A 241 -5.09 49.37 38.47
N LEU A 242 -5.99 48.47 38.89
CA LEU A 242 -7.44 48.69 38.79
C LEU A 242 -8.22 48.32 40.06
N LEU A 243 -7.58 48.35 41.24
CA LEU A 243 -8.21 48.00 42.52
C LEU A 243 -8.15 49.09 43.61
N LEU A 244 -7.89 50.36 43.25
CA LEU A 244 -7.85 51.47 44.23
C LEU A 244 -8.78 52.65 43.91
N LEU A 245 -9.84 52.43 43.13
CA LEU A 245 -10.89 53.45 42.89
C LEU A 245 -12.30 53.03 43.30
N LEU A 246 -12.45 51.91 44.02
CA LEU A 246 -13.69 51.59 44.74
C LEU A 246 -13.35 51.10 46.15
N GLN A 247 -13.05 52.05 47.05
CA GLN A 247 -13.35 52.00 48.49
C GLN A 247 -13.11 53.38 49.10
#